data_AF-A0A8C3BWW8-F1
#
_entry.id   AF-A0A8C3BWW8-F1
#
_cell.length_a   1.000
_cell.length_b   1.000
_cell.length_c   1.000
_cell.angle_alpha   90.00
_cell.angle_beta   90.00
_cell.angle_gamma   90.00
#
_symmetry.space_group_name_H-M   'P 1'
#
loop_
_entity.id
_entity.type
_entity.pdbx_description
1 polymer ?
#
loop_
_entity_poly.entity_id
_entity_poly.type
_entity_poly.pdbx_seq_one_letter_code
_entity_poly.pdbx_strand_id
1 'polypeptide(L)'
;MSFRKVVRQSKFRHVFGQPVKTEQCYDDIRVSRVTWDSTFCAVNPSFVAIIVEASGGGAFLVLPLHKTGRIDKSYPTVCGHTGPVLDIEWCPHNDHVIASGSEDCTVMVWQIPEGGLSQPLTEPVVVLEGHSKRVGIISWHPTARNVLLSAGCDNVVLIWNVGTAEELYRLEGLHPDLIYSVSWSRDGSRFCTACKDKSVRVIDPRRGTVVAEKERAHEGARPMRAIFLADGKIFTTGFSRMSERQLALWDTENLEEPMGLQELDSSNGALLPFYDPDTNVVYVCGKGDSSIRYFEITEEPPYIHFLNTFTSKEPQRGMGWMPKRGLDVSKCEIARFYKLHERRCEPIIMTVPRKSDLFQDDLYPDTAGPDPAMEAEEWVAGQTAGPVLVSLRQAYVPSKQRDLKVSRRSLLHDARPAAAAPSPAAPAATPPAAPAAASARLSAPPALGTSAPAPPVSEGAGPLGRGRGLCGGAGLWGKGAWSLGKWAGPLGKGMGRERGGGGGSGKGVGHLGVVGVALWVVGVVWVSGRGLAGDAGCA
;
A
#
# COMPACT_ATOMS: atom_id res chain seq x y z
N MET A 1 -14.56 7.72 46.97
CA MET A 1 -13.22 8.09 46.48
C MET A 1 -13.35 8.38 45.00
N SER A 2 -13.01 9.60 44.59
CA SER A 2 -13.07 10.02 43.18
C SER A 2 -12.10 9.18 42.37
N PHE A 3 -12.60 8.40 41.41
CA PHE A 3 -11.78 7.73 40.41
C PHE A 3 -11.08 8.81 39.60
N ARG A 4 -9.88 9.23 40.03
CA ARG A 4 -8.96 9.95 39.16
C ARG A 4 -8.71 9.02 37.98
N LYS A 5 -9.38 9.30 36.86
CA LYS A 5 -9.12 8.68 35.57
C LYS A 5 -7.62 8.86 35.34
N VAL A 6 -6.84 7.80 35.52
CA VAL A 6 -5.39 7.84 35.30
C VAL A 6 -5.25 8.17 33.83
N VAL A 7 -4.92 9.42 33.52
CA VAL A 7 -4.70 9.85 32.15
C VAL A 7 -3.48 9.07 31.68
N ARG A 8 -3.68 8.21 30.68
CA ARG A 8 -2.60 7.41 30.09
C ARG A 8 -1.44 8.35 29.73
N GLN A 9 -0.25 8.05 30.22
CA GLN A 9 0.93 8.82 29.90
C GLN A 9 1.39 8.44 28.48
N SER A 10 1.16 9.33 27.53
CA SER A 10 1.69 9.23 26.17
C SER A 10 2.62 10.40 25.93
N LYS A 11 3.81 10.11 25.40
CA LYS A 11 4.77 11.13 24.94
C LYS A 11 4.23 11.91 23.74
N PHE A 12 3.32 11.30 22.98
CA PHE A 12 2.76 11.82 21.74
C PHE A 12 1.40 12.50 21.93
N ARG A 13 0.90 12.58 23.17
CA ARG A 13 -0.39 13.19 23.51
C ARG A 13 -0.57 14.63 22.99
N HIS A 14 0.52 15.38 22.91
CA HIS A 14 0.55 16.78 22.52
C HIS A 14 1.15 17.00 21.14
N VAL A 15 1.28 15.95 20.31
CA VAL A 15 1.63 16.11 18.90
C VAL A 15 0.60 17.03 18.25
N PHE A 16 1.10 17.96 17.45
CA PHE A 16 0.28 18.87 16.66
C PHE A 16 0.84 19.01 15.25
N GLY A 17 -0.06 19.24 14.30
CA GLY A 17 0.29 19.50 12.91
C GLY A 17 0.29 21.00 12.62
N GLN A 18 1.32 21.49 11.94
CA GLN A 18 1.41 22.88 11.49
C GLN A 18 1.70 22.93 9.98
N PRO A 19 0.83 23.55 9.18
CA PRO A 19 1.14 23.78 7.77
C PRO A 19 2.30 24.78 7.66
N VAL A 20 3.16 24.57 6.68
CA VAL A 20 4.24 25.52 6.38
C VAL A 20 3.68 26.83 5.82
N LYS A 21 4.53 27.86 5.77
CA LYS A 21 4.15 29.13 5.15
C LYS A 21 3.96 28.93 3.64
N THR A 22 3.11 29.75 3.02
CA THR A 22 2.81 29.68 1.58
C THR A 22 4.06 29.69 0.69
N GLU A 23 5.10 30.45 1.04
CA GLU A 23 6.39 30.51 0.32
C GLU A 23 7.17 29.17 0.31
N GLN A 24 6.84 28.26 1.23
CA GLN A 24 7.42 26.93 1.35
C GLN A 24 6.51 25.84 0.75
N CYS A 25 5.33 26.22 0.23
CA CYS A 25 4.47 25.34 -0.54
C CYS A 25 4.95 25.24 -1.98
N TYR A 26 4.42 24.29 -2.73
CA TYR A 26 4.64 24.18 -4.18
C TYR A 26 3.34 24.51 -4.89
N ASP A 27 3.30 25.66 -5.56
CA ASP A 27 2.09 26.24 -6.15
C ASP A 27 2.03 26.08 -7.67
N ASP A 28 0.82 26.23 -8.23
CA ASP A 28 0.51 26.11 -9.67
C ASP A 28 0.74 24.69 -10.26
N ILE A 29 0.68 23.65 -9.42
CA ILE A 29 0.81 22.24 -9.83
C ILE A 29 -0.56 21.66 -10.18
N ARG A 30 -0.75 21.16 -11.41
CA ARG A 30 -1.99 20.49 -11.84
C ARG A 30 -2.02 19.04 -11.37
N VAL A 31 -2.47 18.80 -10.14
CA VAL A 31 -2.60 17.45 -9.58
C VAL A 31 -3.63 16.63 -10.36
N SER A 32 -3.30 15.36 -10.63
CA SER A 32 -4.18 14.43 -11.34
C SER A 32 -5.60 14.36 -10.78
N ARG A 33 -6.59 14.28 -11.67
CA ARG A 33 -8.01 14.07 -11.37
C ARG A 33 -8.46 12.62 -11.52
N VAL A 34 -7.54 11.71 -11.86
CA VAL A 34 -7.87 10.29 -12.01
C VAL A 34 -8.46 9.76 -10.71
N THR A 35 -9.56 9.02 -10.81
CA THR A 35 -10.21 8.39 -9.66
C THR A 35 -9.48 7.09 -9.32
N TRP A 36 -8.47 7.21 -8.47
CA TRP A 36 -7.69 6.09 -7.95
C TRP A 36 -7.33 6.33 -6.48
N ASP A 37 -7.23 5.29 -5.67
CA ASP A 37 -7.08 5.42 -4.21
C ASP A 37 -5.61 5.41 -3.73
N SER A 38 -4.61 5.56 -4.62
CA SER A 38 -3.21 5.75 -4.23
C SER A 38 -2.96 7.16 -3.67
N THR A 39 -1.76 7.41 -3.13
CA THR A 39 -1.41 8.68 -2.50
C THR A 39 -1.26 9.86 -3.46
N PHE A 40 -0.99 9.60 -4.75
CA PHE A 40 -0.64 10.59 -5.80
C PHE A 40 0.62 11.43 -5.54
N CYS A 41 1.30 11.20 -4.42
CA CYS A 41 2.44 11.95 -3.96
C CYS A 41 3.42 11.02 -3.28
N ALA A 42 4.67 11.03 -3.72
CA ALA A 42 5.76 10.29 -3.10
C ALA A 42 6.90 11.26 -2.80
N VAL A 43 7.43 11.23 -1.59
CA VAL A 43 8.45 12.16 -1.15
C VAL A 43 9.62 11.37 -0.57
N ASN A 44 10.83 11.85 -0.79
CA ASN A 44 12.02 11.36 -0.10
C ASN A 44 12.87 12.56 0.37
N PRO A 45 14.03 12.35 1.02
CA PRO A 45 14.85 13.44 1.55
C PRO A 45 15.40 14.42 0.50
N SER A 46 15.34 14.10 -0.79
CA SER A 46 15.88 14.92 -1.88
C SER A 46 14.79 15.56 -2.75
N PHE A 47 13.68 14.86 -2.97
CA PHE A 47 12.67 15.20 -3.97
C PHE A 47 11.24 15.01 -3.46
N VAL A 48 10.32 15.78 -4.03
CA VAL A 48 8.88 15.54 -4.01
C VAL A 48 8.42 15.17 -5.42
N ALA A 49 7.72 14.04 -5.54
CA ALA A 49 7.12 13.57 -6.78
C ALA A 49 5.58 13.61 -6.69
N ILE A 50 4.92 14.13 -7.72
CA ILE A 50 3.47 14.37 -7.72
C ILE A 50 2.90 13.92 -9.06
N ILE A 51 1.87 13.07 -9.05
CA ILE A 51 1.17 12.68 -10.26
C ILE A 51 0.35 13.88 -10.77
N VAL A 52 0.60 14.28 -12.02
CA VAL A 52 -0.02 15.46 -12.64
C VAL A 52 -0.92 15.09 -13.80
N GLU A 53 -1.80 16.00 -14.18
CA GLU A 53 -2.60 15.85 -15.40
C GLU A 53 -1.71 15.94 -16.65
N ALA A 54 -1.85 14.95 -17.53
CA ALA A 54 -1.24 14.93 -18.86
C ALA A 54 -2.32 14.88 -19.94
N SER A 55 -2.13 15.62 -21.04
CA SER A 55 -3.11 15.72 -22.14
C SER A 55 -3.09 14.56 -23.12
N GLY A 56 -2.15 13.61 -23.00
CA GLY A 56 -1.96 12.53 -23.98
C GLY A 56 -1.01 11.41 -23.52
N GLY A 57 -1.23 10.88 -22.31
CA GLY A 57 -0.42 9.82 -21.72
C GLY A 57 -0.44 9.88 -20.19
N GLY A 58 0.64 9.42 -19.55
CA GLY A 58 0.86 9.54 -18.11
C GLY A 58 2.09 10.37 -17.80
N ALA A 59 1.98 11.30 -16.86
CA ALA A 59 3.11 12.08 -16.38
C ALA A 59 3.06 12.30 -14.86
N PHE A 60 4.24 12.47 -14.29
CA PHE A 60 4.40 12.95 -12.93
C PHE A 60 5.53 13.99 -12.86
N LEU A 61 5.38 14.92 -11.93
CA LEU A 61 6.34 15.98 -11.65
C LEU A 61 7.33 15.48 -10.61
N VAL A 62 8.61 15.84 -10.74
CA VAL A 62 9.63 15.61 -9.71
C VAL A 62 10.36 16.92 -9.44
N LEU A 63 10.29 17.42 -8.21
CA LEU A 63 10.89 18.67 -7.78
C LEU A 63 11.91 18.41 -6.66
N PRO A 64 13.11 19.03 -6.71
CA PRO A 64 13.96 19.11 -5.53
C PRO A 64 13.21 19.79 -4.36
N LEU A 65 13.41 19.32 -3.13
CA LEU A 65 12.68 19.85 -1.95
C LEU A 65 12.87 21.36 -1.71
N HIS A 66 14.01 21.91 -2.13
CA HIS A 66 14.31 23.33 -1.97
C HIS A 66 13.63 24.21 -3.03
N LYS A 67 13.03 23.62 -4.08
CA LYS A 67 12.38 24.33 -5.18
C LYS A 67 10.92 24.63 -4.83
N THR A 68 10.69 25.44 -3.80
CA THR A 68 9.36 25.86 -3.35
C THR A 68 8.87 27.11 -4.09
N GLY A 69 7.62 27.49 -3.84
CA GLY A 69 6.93 28.60 -4.47
C GLY A 69 6.20 28.19 -5.75
N ARG A 70 6.00 29.16 -6.65
CA ARG A 70 5.28 28.97 -7.90
C ARG A 70 6.10 28.14 -8.89
N ILE A 71 5.56 27.00 -9.30
CA ILE A 71 6.19 26.13 -10.30
C ILE A 71 5.74 26.57 -11.70
N ASP A 72 6.71 26.72 -12.62
CA ASP A 72 6.41 27.10 -13.99
C ASP A 72 5.62 25.99 -14.71
N LYS A 73 4.64 26.37 -15.55
CA LYS A 73 3.81 25.41 -16.30
C LYS A 73 4.60 24.58 -17.31
N SER A 74 5.75 25.09 -17.76
CA SER A 74 6.68 24.42 -18.67
C SER A 74 7.75 23.60 -17.93
N TYR A 75 7.70 23.54 -16.60
CA TYR A 75 8.66 22.74 -15.84
C TYR A 75 8.62 21.28 -16.30
N PRO A 76 9.79 20.66 -16.56
CA PRO A 76 9.85 19.32 -17.11
C PRO A 76 9.24 18.28 -16.18
N THR A 77 8.59 17.29 -16.78
CA THR A 77 7.96 16.17 -16.09
C THR A 77 8.57 14.85 -16.55
N VAL A 78 8.36 13.79 -15.79
CA VAL A 78 8.65 12.42 -16.22
C VAL A 78 7.48 11.94 -17.08
N CYS A 79 7.76 11.60 -18.33
CA CYS A 79 6.78 11.37 -19.40
C CYS A 79 7.22 10.22 -20.32
N GLY A 80 6.92 8.96 -19.99
CA GLY A 80 7.05 7.85 -20.95
C GLY A 80 5.87 6.89 -20.97
N HIS A 81 4.97 6.99 -19.98
CA HIS A 81 3.75 6.21 -19.95
C HIS A 81 2.76 6.66 -21.03
N THR A 82 2.10 5.69 -21.64
CA THR A 82 1.09 5.92 -22.69
C THR A 82 -0.34 6.03 -22.13
N GLY A 83 -0.51 5.71 -20.84
CA GLY A 83 -1.75 5.91 -20.08
C GLY A 83 -1.49 6.63 -18.75
N PRO A 84 -2.54 7.10 -18.05
CA PRO A 84 -2.39 7.78 -16.77
C PRO A 84 -1.58 6.99 -15.74
N VAL A 85 -0.68 7.69 -15.04
CA VAL A 85 0.06 7.12 -13.90
C VAL A 85 -0.89 7.00 -12.72
N LEU A 86 -0.94 5.80 -12.12
CA LEU A 86 -1.83 5.47 -11.02
C LEU A 86 -1.11 5.45 -9.68
N ASP A 87 0.18 5.10 -9.65
CA ASP A 87 0.96 5.02 -8.42
C ASP A 87 2.43 5.36 -8.66
N ILE A 88 3.09 5.94 -7.66
CA ILE A 88 4.51 6.32 -7.69
C ILE A 88 5.15 6.06 -6.32
N GLU A 89 6.38 5.53 -6.32
CA GLU A 89 7.08 5.23 -5.07
C GLU A 89 8.60 5.31 -5.25
N TRP A 90 9.26 6.01 -4.31
CA TRP A 90 10.71 6.11 -4.26
C TRP A 90 11.33 4.81 -3.77
N CYS A 91 12.46 4.42 -4.36
CA CYS A 91 13.26 3.32 -3.86
C CYS A 91 13.77 3.65 -2.45
N PRO A 92 13.56 2.78 -1.44
CA PRO A 92 14.03 3.04 -0.07
C PRO A 92 15.56 3.08 0.02
N HIS A 93 16.25 2.43 -0.93
CA HIS A 93 17.70 2.30 -0.94
C HIS A 93 18.45 3.26 -1.87
N ASN A 94 17.72 4.06 -2.66
CA ASN A 94 18.31 5.04 -3.58
C ASN A 94 17.37 6.24 -3.77
N ASP A 95 17.78 7.40 -3.26
CA ASP A 95 16.96 8.62 -3.26
C ASP A 95 16.78 9.23 -4.66
N HIS A 96 17.45 8.69 -5.68
CA HIS A 96 17.33 9.13 -7.07
C HIS A 96 16.55 8.14 -7.94
N VAL A 97 16.05 7.03 -7.38
CA VAL A 97 15.29 6.04 -8.14
C VAL A 97 13.82 6.05 -7.72
N ILE A 98 12.92 6.19 -8.69
CA ILE A 98 11.47 6.15 -8.47
C ILE A 98 10.84 5.15 -9.44
N ALA A 99 9.84 4.41 -8.99
CA ALA A 99 9.01 3.55 -9.82
C ALA A 99 7.64 4.20 -10.06
N SER A 100 7.02 3.92 -11.19
CA SER A 100 5.66 4.35 -11.53
C SER A 100 4.85 3.21 -12.15
N GLY A 101 3.61 3.02 -11.68
CA GLY A 101 2.62 2.11 -12.24
C GLY A 101 1.54 2.87 -13.01
N SER A 102 1.08 2.32 -14.14
CA SER A 102 0.23 3.06 -15.09
C SER A 102 -0.95 2.25 -15.63
N GLU A 103 -1.92 2.97 -16.18
CA GLU A 103 -3.03 2.40 -16.96
C GLU A 103 -2.58 1.67 -18.24
N ASP A 104 -1.37 1.93 -18.72
CA ASP A 104 -0.77 1.21 -19.87
C ASP A 104 -0.27 -0.20 -19.55
N CYS A 105 -0.55 -0.71 -18.35
CA CYS A 105 -0.19 -2.05 -17.87
C CYS A 105 1.31 -2.27 -17.62
N THR A 106 2.13 -1.21 -17.70
CA THR A 106 3.57 -1.28 -17.41
C THR A 106 3.92 -0.69 -16.06
N VAL A 107 5.05 -1.14 -15.52
CA VAL A 107 5.77 -0.44 -14.45
C VAL A 107 7.08 0.09 -15.03
N MET A 108 7.34 1.37 -14.85
CA MET A 108 8.58 2.00 -15.30
C MET A 108 9.42 2.45 -14.10
N VAL A 109 10.73 2.28 -14.20
CA VAL A 109 11.70 2.73 -13.18
C VAL A 109 12.58 3.81 -13.76
N TRP A 110 12.74 4.90 -13.02
CA TRP A 110 13.36 6.14 -13.47
C TRP A 110 14.55 6.50 -12.58
N GLN A 111 15.62 6.99 -13.19
CA GLN A 111 16.74 7.62 -12.50
C GLN A 111 16.59 9.13 -12.62
N ILE A 112 16.48 9.81 -11.48
CA ILE A 112 16.31 11.27 -11.39
C ILE A 112 17.70 11.91 -11.21
N PRO A 113 18.08 12.89 -12.06
CA PRO A 113 19.33 13.63 -11.89
C PRO A 113 19.39 14.37 -10.54
N GLU A 114 20.59 14.54 -10.00
CA GLU A 114 20.80 15.15 -8.68
C GLU A 114 20.20 16.56 -8.55
N GLY A 115 20.36 17.39 -9.58
CA GLY A 115 19.79 18.73 -9.65
C GLY A 115 18.28 18.78 -9.95
N GLY A 116 17.61 17.63 -10.05
CA GLY A 116 16.25 17.51 -10.58
C GLY A 116 16.20 17.54 -12.10
N LEU A 117 14.99 17.71 -12.64
CA LEU A 117 14.74 17.67 -14.08
C LEU A 117 15.10 19.00 -14.75
N SER A 118 15.92 18.94 -15.81
CA SER A 118 16.23 20.06 -16.71
C SER A 118 15.49 19.96 -18.05
N GLN A 119 15.14 18.74 -18.46
CA GLN A 119 14.34 18.41 -19.64
C GLN A 119 13.34 17.31 -19.28
N PRO A 120 12.24 17.15 -20.05
CA PRO A 120 11.31 16.05 -19.81
C PRO A 120 12.04 14.70 -19.87
N LEU A 121 11.83 13.85 -18.86
CA LEU A 121 12.45 12.53 -18.79
C LEU A 121 11.51 11.51 -19.45
N THR A 122 11.84 11.06 -20.65
CA THR A 122 10.96 10.19 -21.44
C THR A 122 11.40 8.74 -21.48
N GLU A 123 12.68 8.48 -21.24
CA GLU A 123 13.26 7.14 -21.28
C GLU A 123 13.44 6.61 -19.86
N PRO A 124 12.72 5.55 -19.47
CA PRO A 124 12.93 4.89 -18.19
C PRO A 124 14.20 4.03 -18.24
N VAL A 125 14.79 3.77 -17.09
CA VAL A 125 15.93 2.86 -16.93
C VAL A 125 15.47 1.41 -17.17
N VAL A 126 14.27 1.07 -16.70
CA VAL A 126 13.65 -0.24 -16.89
C VAL A 126 12.17 -0.07 -17.19
N VAL A 127 11.68 -0.85 -18.16
CA VAL A 127 10.24 -1.11 -18.35
C VAL A 127 10.01 -2.56 -17.94
N LEU A 128 9.07 -2.76 -17.01
CA LEU A 128 8.64 -4.06 -16.53
C LEU A 128 7.26 -4.34 -17.13
N GLU A 129 7.22 -5.34 -18.00
CA GLU A 129 6.02 -5.77 -18.74
C GLU A 129 5.62 -7.16 -18.27
N GLY A 130 4.36 -7.33 -17.85
CA GLY A 130 3.87 -8.63 -17.39
C GLY A 130 2.42 -8.64 -16.89
N HIS A 131 1.89 -7.46 -16.52
CA HIS A 131 0.48 -7.29 -16.24
C HIS A 131 -0.33 -7.15 -17.54
N SER A 132 -1.55 -7.68 -17.53
CA SER A 132 -2.50 -7.63 -18.64
C SER A 132 -3.54 -6.50 -18.52
N LYS A 133 -3.54 -5.81 -17.37
CA LYS A 133 -4.41 -4.68 -17.06
C LYS A 133 -3.62 -3.63 -16.30
N ARG A 134 -4.22 -2.44 -16.14
CA ARG A 134 -3.64 -1.29 -15.42
C ARG A 134 -2.95 -1.71 -14.11
N VAL A 135 -1.77 -1.15 -13.87
CA VAL A 135 -0.99 -1.36 -12.64
C VAL A 135 -1.22 -0.17 -11.74
N GLY A 136 -1.81 -0.41 -10.57
CA GLY A 136 -2.22 0.67 -9.68
C GLY A 136 -1.68 0.56 -8.26
N ILE A 137 -0.83 -0.43 -8.00
CA ILE A 137 -0.13 -0.61 -6.73
C ILE A 137 1.30 -1.00 -7.08
N ILE A 138 2.26 -0.24 -6.53
CA ILE A 138 3.67 -0.61 -6.51
C ILE A 138 4.19 -0.53 -5.07
N SER A 139 5.10 -1.44 -4.72
CA SER A 139 5.71 -1.44 -3.39
C SER A 139 7.15 -1.97 -3.44
N TRP A 140 8.13 -1.11 -3.23
CA TRP A 140 9.53 -1.50 -3.09
C TRP A 140 9.71 -2.40 -1.88
N HIS A 141 10.57 -3.40 -2.01
CA HIS A 141 10.92 -4.26 -0.90
C HIS A 141 11.73 -3.46 0.15
N PRO A 142 11.44 -3.59 1.46
CA PRO A 142 12.07 -2.76 2.49
C PRO A 142 13.55 -3.07 2.71
N THR A 143 13.98 -4.32 2.54
CA THR A 143 15.32 -4.78 2.95
C THR A 143 16.19 -5.36 1.83
N ALA A 144 15.61 -5.97 0.80
CA ALA A 144 16.31 -6.56 -0.33
C ALA A 144 16.47 -5.55 -1.47
N ARG A 145 17.68 -5.49 -2.02
CA ARG A 145 18.04 -4.55 -3.08
C ARG A 145 17.32 -4.87 -4.38
N ASN A 146 16.87 -3.82 -5.09
CA ASN A 146 16.26 -3.90 -6.42
C ASN A 146 14.98 -4.76 -6.52
N VAL A 147 14.44 -5.26 -5.40
CA VAL A 147 13.19 -6.03 -5.40
C VAL A 147 12.01 -5.06 -5.37
N LEU A 148 11.13 -5.17 -6.36
CA LEU A 148 9.93 -4.34 -6.49
C LEU A 148 8.71 -5.24 -6.66
N LEU A 149 7.63 -4.94 -5.92
CA LEU A 149 6.34 -5.57 -6.10
C LEU A 149 5.42 -4.67 -6.93
N SER A 150 4.65 -5.27 -7.83
CA SER A 150 3.53 -4.61 -8.50
C SER A 150 2.26 -5.46 -8.42
N ALA A 151 1.10 -4.80 -8.31
CA ALA A 151 -0.19 -5.46 -8.40
C ALA A 151 -1.11 -4.74 -9.38
N GLY A 152 -1.71 -5.51 -10.30
CA GLY A 152 -2.56 -5.02 -11.37
C GLY A 152 -4.04 -5.29 -11.15
N CYS A 153 -4.88 -4.65 -11.96
CA CYS A 153 -6.32 -4.97 -12.03
C CYS A 153 -6.63 -6.32 -12.69
N ASP A 154 -5.60 -7.07 -13.08
CA ASP A 154 -5.66 -8.49 -13.43
C ASP A 154 -5.63 -9.40 -12.20
N ASN A 155 -5.58 -8.82 -11.00
CA ASN A 155 -5.55 -9.50 -9.70
C ASN A 155 -4.31 -10.39 -9.53
N VAL A 156 -3.25 -10.09 -10.28
CA VAL A 156 -1.95 -10.74 -10.17
C VAL A 156 -1.03 -9.84 -9.35
N VAL A 157 -0.21 -10.46 -8.50
CA VAL A 157 0.94 -9.79 -7.87
C VAL A 157 2.21 -10.30 -8.54
N LEU A 158 3.03 -9.39 -9.06
CA LEU A 158 4.33 -9.69 -9.65
C LEU A 158 5.44 -9.10 -8.77
N ILE A 159 6.53 -9.85 -8.64
CA ILE A 159 7.73 -9.42 -7.92
C ILE A 159 8.88 -9.45 -8.90
N TRP A 160 9.61 -8.35 -8.96
CA TRP A 160 10.62 -8.07 -9.98
C TRP A 160 11.99 -7.89 -9.36
N ASN A 161 13.03 -8.29 -10.08
CA ASN A 161 14.37 -7.77 -9.89
C ASN A 161 14.59 -6.64 -10.89
N VAL A 162 14.58 -5.41 -10.42
CA VAL A 162 14.77 -4.22 -11.25
C VAL A 162 16.19 -4.16 -11.85
N GLY A 163 17.19 -4.74 -11.19
CA GLY A 163 18.57 -4.77 -11.68
C GLY A 163 18.78 -5.70 -12.89
N THR A 164 17.95 -6.73 -13.04
CA THR A 164 18.00 -7.65 -14.19
C THR A 164 16.81 -7.52 -15.13
N ALA A 165 15.78 -6.77 -14.74
CA ALA A 165 14.47 -6.70 -15.38
C ALA A 165 13.77 -8.07 -15.48
N GLU A 166 14.05 -8.97 -14.53
CA GLU A 166 13.46 -10.31 -14.48
C GLU A 166 12.26 -10.36 -13.53
N GLU A 167 11.25 -11.14 -13.91
CA GLU A 167 10.15 -11.55 -13.04
C GLU A 167 10.68 -12.63 -12.08
N LEU A 168 10.74 -12.32 -10.78
CA LEU A 168 11.17 -13.27 -9.75
C LEU A 168 10.03 -14.21 -9.34
N TYR A 169 8.83 -13.64 -9.14
CA TYR A 169 7.65 -14.39 -8.73
C TYR A 169 6.39 -13.83 -9.39
N ARG A 170 5.52 -14.74 -9.81
CA ARG A 170 4.16 -14.45 -10.29
C ARG A 170 3.16 -15.16 -9.41
N LEU A 171 2.35 -14.36 -8.72
CA LEU A 171 1.35 -14.82 -7.77
C LEU A 171 -0.03 -14.60 -8.39
N GLU A 172 -0.49 -15.61 -9.12
CA GLU A 172 -1.80 -15.65 -9.76
C GLU A 172 -2.75 -16.59 -9.01
N GLY A 173 -4.06 -16.33 -9.10
CA GLY A 173 -5.08 -17.18 -8.49
C GLY A 173 -5.24 -17.03 -6.97
N LEU A 174 -4.42 -16.22 -6.29
CA LEU A 174 -4.55 -15.94 -4.85
C LEU A 174 -5.68 -14.95 -4.53
N HIS A 175 -6.07 -14.11 -5.50
CA HIS A 175 -7.05 -13.05 -5.33
C HIS A 175 -8.17 -13.22 -6.36
N PRO A 176 -9.41 -13.50 -5.93
CA PRO A 176 -10.54 -13.69 -6.85
C PRO A 176 -11.10 -12.37 -7.41
N ASP A 177 -10.77 -11.22 -6.80
CA ASP A 177 -11.25 -9.89 -7.19
C ASP A 177 -10.13 -8.84 -6.96
N LEU A 178 -10.44 -7.58 -7.21
CA LEU A 178 -9.49 -6.47 -7.20
C LEU A 178 -8.70 -6.36 -5.89
N ILE A 179 -7.38 -6.29 -6.02
CA ILE A 179 -6.47 -6.00 -4.91
C ILE A 179 -6.53 -4.50 -4.66
N TYR A 180 -6.90 -4.11 -3.43
CA TYR A 180 -6.95 -2.71 -3.03
C TYR A 180 -5.61 -2.20 -2.55
N SER A 181 -4.93 -2.94 -1.67
CA SER A 181 -3.63 -2.53 -1.11
C SER A 181 -2.71 -3.72 -0.93
N VAL A 182 -1.41 -3.42 -0.96
CA VAL A 182 -0.32 -4.33 -0.60
C VAL A 182 0.59 -3.62 0.39
N SER A 183 1.09 -4.32 1.41
CA SER A 183 2.06 -3.79 2.36
C SER A 183 3.06 -4.86 2.75
N TRP A 184 4.35 -4.58 2.60
CA TRP A 184 5.43 -5.45 3.08
C TRP A 184 5.51 -5.45 4.61
N SER A 185 5.82 -6.62 5.17
CA SER A 185 6.29 -6.73 6.56
C SER A 185 7.64 -6.05 6.71
N ARG A 186 8.03 -5.69 7.95
CA ARG A 186 9.24 -4.90 8.22
C ARG A 186 10.53 -5.56 7.70
N ASP A 187 10.60 -6.89 7.70
CA ASP A 187 11.74 -7.66 7.19
C ASP A 187 11.60 -8.06 5.71
N GLY A 188 10.44 -7.81 5.10
CA GLY A 188 10.12 -8.20 3.72
C GLY A 188 9.94 -9.72 3.52
N SER A 189 9.79 -10.50 4.60
CA SER A 189 9.56 -11.94 4.50
C SER A 189 8.16 -12.28 3.96
N ARG A 190 7.19 -11.40 4.25
CA ARG A 190 5.77 -11.53 3.92
C ARG A 190 5.21 -10.18 3.46
N PHE A 191 4.09 -10.20 2.75
CA PHE A 191 3.27 -9.01 2.52
C PHE A 191 1.81 -9.30 2.85
N CYS A 192 1.06 -8.27 3.25
CA CYS A 192 -0.37 -8.36 3.46
C CYS A 192 -1.11 -7.67 2.33
N THR A 193 -2.29 -8.19 2.01
CA THR A 193 -3.15 -7.66 0.94
C THR A 193 -4.55 -7.46 1.46
N ALA A 194 -5.23 -6.43 0.94
CA ALA A 194 -6.64 -6.22 1.19
C ALA A 194 -7.38 -6.29 -0.15
N CYS A 195 -8.42 -7.12 -0.23
CA CYS A 195 -9.07 -7.48 -1.48
C CYS A 195 -10.56 -7.09 -1.49
N LYS A 196 -11.12 -6.91 -2.69
CA LYS A 196 -12.53 -6.57 -2.91
C LYS A 196 -13.52 -7.66 -2.50
N ASP A 197 -13.05 -8.89 -2.35
CA ASP A 197 -13.79 -9.99 -1.70
C ASP A 197 -13.98 -9.80 -0.19
N LYS A 198 -13.43 -8.71 0.37
CA LYS A 198 -13.42 -8.33 1.79
C LYS A 198 -12.45 -9.12 2.66
N SER A 199 -11.58 -9.94 2.06
CA SER A 199 -10.54 -10.67 2.76
C SER A 199 -9.25 -9.85 2.89
N VAL A 200 -8.60 -10.01 4.03
CA VAL A 200 -7.21 -9.60 4.24
C VAL A 200 -6.35 -10.85 4.30
N ARG A 201 -5.30 -10.93 3.47
CA ARG A 201 -4.44 -12.11 3.36
C ARG A 201 -2.99 -11.76 3.66
N VAL A 202 -2.33 -12.59 4.45
CA VAL A 202 -0.88 -12.60 4.65
C VAL A 202 -0.28 -13.64 3.73
N ILE A 203 0.65 -13.23 2.88
CA ILE A 203 1.21 -14.08 1.83
C ILE A 203 2.72 -14.19 2.03
N ASP A 204 3.23 -15.42 1.90
CA ASP A 204 4.65 -15.67 1.71
C ASP A 204 4.94 -15.65 0.19
N PRO A 205 5.60 -14.60 -0.34
CA PRO A 205 5.86 -14.46 -1.76
C PRO A 205 6.70 -15.60 -2.35
N ARG A 206 7.67 -16.11 -1.59
CA ARG A 206 8.66 -17.08 -2.09
C ARG A 206 8.05 -18.47 -2.22
N ARG A 207 7.07 -18.76 -1.36
CA ARG A 207 6.30 -20.02 -1.40
C ARG A 207 5.06 -19.91 -2.28
N GLY A 208 4.60 -18.69 -2.57
CA GLY A 208 3.37 -18.43 -3.29
C GLY A 208 2.11 -18.87 -2.54
N THR A 209 2.15 -18.88 -1.21
CA THR A 209 1.08 -19.41 -0.35
C THR A 209 0.51 -18.34 0.57
N VAL A 210 -0.81 -18.38 0.77
CA VAL A 210 -1.49 -17.63 1.83
C VAL A 210 -1.18 -18.30 3.17
N VAL A 211 -0.52 -17.57 4.07
CA VAL A 211 -0.12 -18.05 5.41
C VAL A 211 -1.24 -17.84 6.42
N ALA A 212 -1.97 -16.72 6.29
CA ALA A 212 -3.10 -16.40 7.14
C ALA A 212 -4.13 -15.60 6.34
N GLU A 213 -5.42 -15.82 6.60
CA GLU A 213 -6.51 -15.12 5.93
C GLU A 213 -7.59 -14.73 6.94
N LYS A 214 -8.02 -13.47 6.84
CA LYS A 214 -9.23 -12.96 7.49
C LYS A 214 -10.28 -12.67 6.45
N GLU A 215 -11.28 -13.53 6.34
CA GLU A 215 -12.49 -13.22 5.57
C GLU A 215 -13.32 -12.14 6.27
N ARG A 216 -13.84 -11.19 5.49
CA ARG A 216 -14.71 -10.10 5.97
C ARG A 216 -14.10 -9.32 7.14
N ALA A 217 -12.85 -8.88 6.98
CA ALA A 217 -12.19 -8.01 7.96
C ALA A 217 -13.03 -6.75 8.28
N HIS A 218 -13.74 -6.25 7.26
CA HIS A 218 -14.78 -5.24 7.42
C HIS A 218 -16.04 -5.68 6.65
N GLU A 219 -17.23 -5.37 7.19
CA GLU A 219 -18.49 -5.81 6.57
C GLU A 219 -18.90 -4.97 5.36
N GLY A 220 -18.40 -3.73 5.26
CA GLY A 220 -18.70 -2.80 4.19
C GLY A 220 -18.26 -3.28 2.81
N ALA A 221 -18.82 -2.67 1.77
CA ALA A 221 -18.49 -2.98 0.37
C ALA A 221 -17.45 -2.04 -0.26
N ARG A 222 -17.01 -1.03 0.49
CA ARG A 222 -16.07 -0.01 0.04
C ARG A 222 -14.62 -0.48 0.18
N PRO A 223 -13.68 0.14 -0.54
CA PRO A 223 -12.27 -0.22 -0.47
C PRO A 223 -11.73 -0.18 0.95
N MET A 224 -10.90 -1.16 1.29
CA MET A 224 -10.17 -1.21 2.54
C MET A 224 -8.66 -1.13 2.29
N ARG A 225 -7.91 -0.81 3.34
CA ARG A 225 -6.45 -0.85 3.37
C ARG A 225 -6.01 -1.79 4.49
N ALA A 226 -4.90 -2.47 4.27
CA ALA A 226 -4.21 -3.26 5.28
C ALA A 226 -2.72 -2.91 5.22
N ILE A 227 -2.12 -2.69 6.38
CA ILE A 227 -0.68 -2.46 6.53
C ILE A 227 -0.12 -3.32 7.66
N PHE A 228 1.13 -3.73 7.54
CA PHE A 228 1.86 -4.32 8.65
C PHE A 228 2.32 -3.26 9.66
N LEU A 229 2.32 -3.65 10.93
CA LEU A 229 2.97 -2.94 12.01
C LEU A 229 4.36 -3.52 12.29
N ALA A 230 5.16 -2.83 13.10
CA ALA A 230 6.54 -3.23 13.39
C ALA A 230 6.66 -4.58 14.11
N ASP A 231 5.63 -4.96 14.87
CA ASP A 231 5.52 -6.19 15.63
C ASP A 231 4.91 -7.36 14.82
N GLY A 232 4.62 -7.14 13.54
CA GLY A 232 4.01 -8.13 12.66
C GLY A 232 2.48 -8.15 12.69
N LYS A 233 1.82 -7.39 13.56
CA LYS A 233 0.35 -7.23 13.55
C LYS A 233 -0.11 -6.50 12.30
N ILE A 234 -1.41 -6.58 12.01
CA ILE A 234 -2.01 -5.92 10.85
C ILE A 234 -2.97 -4.84 11.33
N PHE A 235 -2.79 -3.64 10.78
CA PHE A 235 -3.74 -2.54 10.95
C PHE A 235 -4.55 -2.37 9.67
N THR A 236 -5.87 -2.35 9.80
CA THR A 236 -6.78 -2.19 8.67
C THR A 236 -7.65 -0.95 8.83
N THR A 237 -7.94 -0.32 7.70
CA THR A 237 -8.97 0.71 7.60
C THR A 237 -10.00 0.27 6.60
N GLY A 238 -11.28 0.33 6.96
CA GLY A 238 -12.35 -0.10 6.09
C GLY A 238 -13.67 0.54 6.47
N PHE A 239 -14.77 -0.15 6.17
CA PHE A 239 -16.11 0.39 6.36
C PHE A 239 -17.03 -0.63 7.05
N SER A 240 -17.89 -0.15 7.94
CA SER A 240 -18.99 -0.93 8.51
C SER A 240 -20.02 -1.25 7.43
N ARG A 241 -20.96 -2.15 7.74
CA ARG A 241 -22.12 -2.41 6.88
C ARG A 241 -22.96 -1.15 6.62
N MET A 242 -23.00 -0.23 7.59
CA MET A 242 -23.69 1.06 7.49
C MET A 242 -22.83 2.15 6.81
N SER A 243 -21.68 1.78 6.24
CA SER A 243 -20.71 2.68 5.61
C SER A 243 -20.04 3.68 6.56
N GLU A 244 -19.89 3.34 7.84
CA GLU A 244 -19.02 4.10 8.75
C GLU A 244 -17.57 3.65 8.58
N ARG A 245 -16.63 4.58 8.58
CA ARG A 245 -15.20 4.29 8.52
C ARG A 245 -14.76 3.63 9.82
N GLN A 246 -14.03 2.53 9.70
CA GLN A 246 -13.56 1.72 10.81
C GLN A 246 -12.05 1.55 10.76
N LEU A 247 -11.43 1.53 11.92
CA LEU A 247 -10.05 1.13 12.16
C LEU A 247 -10.08 -0.20 12.91
N ALA A 248 -9.31 -1.18 12.47
CA ALA A 248 -9.17 -2.43 13.20
C ALA A 248 -7.70 -2.85 13.34
N LEU A 249 -7.37 -3.43 14.48
CA LEU A 249 -6.07 -4.03 14.77
C LEU A 249 -6.24 -5.54 14.88
N TRP A 250 -5.39 -6.28 14.18
CA TRP A 250 -5.46 -7.73 14.08
C TRP A 250 -4.14 -8.36 14.49
N ASP A 251 -4.23 -9.44 15.26
CA ASP A 251 -3.10 -10.32 15.47
C ASP A 251 -3.00 -11.31 14.30
N THR A 252 -1.78 -11.53 13.80
CA THR A 252 -1.57 -12.50 12.71
C THR A 252 -1.67 -13.95 13.17
N GLU A 253 -1.46 -14.20 14.47
CA GLU A 253 -1.62 -15.54 15.04
C GLU A 253 -3.09 -15.87 15.30
N ASN A 254 -3.92 -14.85 15.56
CA ASN A 254 -5.36 -14.98 15.76
C ASN A 254 -6.14 -13.89 15.01
N LEU A 255 -6.65 -14.27 13.82
CA LEU A 255 -7.45 -13.41 12.95
C LEU A 255 -8.96 -13.53 13.18
N GLU A 256 -9.43 -14.34 14.14
CA GLU A 256 -10.87 -14.56 14.33
C GLU A 256 -11.60 -13.29 14.76
N GLU A 257 -11.04 -12.54 15.71
CA GLU A 257 -11.59 -11.28 16.21
C GLU A 257 -10.52 -10.17 16.20
N PRO A 258 -10.91 -8.91 15.92
CA PRO A 258 -9.99 -7.80 16.01
C PRO A 258 -9.63 -7.54 17.47
N MET A 259 -8.35 -7.28 17.74
CA MET A 259 -7.87 -6.87 19.07
C MET A 259 -8.53 -5.55 19.51
N GLY A 260 -8.67 -4.62 18.56
CA GLY A 260 -9.37 -3.37 18.75
C GLY A 260 -10.08 -2.96 17.47
N LEU A 261 -11.35 -2.56 17.60
CA LEU A 261 -12.16 -2.01 16.51
C LEU A 261 -12.66 -0.63 16.96
N GLN A 262 -12.36 0.40 16.17
CA GLN A 262 -12.80 1.76 16.43
C GLN A 262 -13.53 2.33 15.22
N GLU A 263 -14.75 2.80 15.45
CA GLU A 263 -15.53 3.50 14.44
C GLU A 263 -15.21 5.00 14.47
N LEU A 264 -15.23 5.64 13.29
CA LEU A 264 -14.79 7.02 13.12
C LEU A 264 -15.93 7.97 12.74
N ASP A 265 -16.38 7.91 11.49
CA ASP A 265 -17.43 8.75 10.93
C ASP A 265 -18.04 8.10 9.69
N SER A 266 -19.07 8.70 9.10
CA SER A 266 -19.77 8.20 7.92
C SER A 266 -19.28 8.82 6.60
N SER A 267 -18.02 9.24 6.52
CA SER A 267 -17.46 9.81 5.28
C SER A 267 -17.19 8.74 4.22
N ASN A 268 -17.19 9.13 2.95
CA ASN A 268 -17.09 8.21 1.81
C ASN A 268 -15.65 7.81 1.43
N GLY A 269 -14.65 8.63 1.75
CA GLY A 269 -13.27 8.45 1.29
C GLY A 269 -12.58 7.30 2.02
N ALA A 270 -11.96 6.39 1.26
CA ALA A 270 -11.11 5.34 1.82
C ALA A 270 -9.94 5.99 2.59
N LEU A 271 -9.73 5.55 3.83
CA LEU A 271 -8.63 6.02 4.65
C LEU A 271 -7.33 5.37 4.20
N LEU A 272 -6.28 6.17 4.11
CA LEU A 272 -4.92 5.73 3.87
C LEU A 272 -4.18 5.73 5.22
N PRO A 273 -3.77 4.55 5.74
CA PRO A 273 -2.98 4.48 6.95
C PRO A 273 -1.49 4.70 6.64
N PHE A 274 -0.88 5.65 7.34
CA PHE A 274 0.57 5.90 7.37
C PHE A 274 1.07 5.55 8.75
N TYR A 275 1.83 4.46 8.86
CA TYR A 275 2.33 3.97 10.14
C TYR A 275 3.81 4.31 10.29
N ASP A 276 4.14 4.87 11.45
CA ASP A 276 5.50 5.12 11.87
C ASP A 276 5.98 4.01 12.83
N PRO A 277 6.89 3.12 12.39
CA PRO A 277 7.36 2.00 13.19
C PRO A 277 8.29 2.40 14.33
N ASP A 278 8.77 3.65 14.37
CA ASP A 278 9.69 4.14 15.40
C ASP A 278 8.94 4.72 16.60
N THR A 279 7.77 5.33 16.36
CA THR A 279 6.93 5.94 17.40
C THR A 279 5.66 5.15 17.70
N ASN A 280 5.34 4.13 16.90
CA ASN A 280 4.07 3.41 16.90
C ASN A 280 2.84 4.31 16.69
N VAL A 281 3.01 5.47 16.04
CA VAL A 281 1.91 6.35 15.67
C VAL A 281 1.42 5.99 14.28
N VAL A 282 0.11 5.80 14.14
CA VAL A 282 -0.57 5.65 12.85
C VAL A 282 -1.38 6.90 12.56
N TYR A 283 -1.19 7.44 11.36
CA TYR A 283 -1.93 8.57 10.83
C TYR A 283 -2.90 8.05 9.76
N VAL A 284 -4.13 8.54 9.76
CA VAL A 284 -5.15 8.16 8.78
C VAL A 284 -5.74 9.41 8.14
N CYS A 285 -5.79 9.41 6.82
CA CYS A 285 -6.44 10.46 6.02
C CYS A 285 -6.96 9.88 4.71
N GLY A 286 -8.11 10.37 4.22
CA GLY A 286 -8.70 9.93 2.96
C GLY A 286 -8.77 11.05 1.93
N LYS A 287 -8.79 10.70 0.65
CA LYS A 287 -9.07 11.68 -0.41
C LYS A 287 -10.45 12.30 -0.18
N GLY A 288 -10.53 13.63 -0.26
CA GLY A 288 -11.72 14.41 0.06
C GLY A 288 -11.80 14.89 1.52
N ASP A 289 -11.01 14.32 2.43
CA ASP A 289 -10.98 14.80 3.83
C ASP A 289 -10.19 16.10 3.95
N SER A 290 -10.56 16.93 4.93
CA SER A 290 -9.78 18.11 5.30
C SER A 290 -8.97 17.91 6.59
N SER A 291 -8.92 16.69 7.12
CA SER A 291 -8.30 16.35 8.39
C SER A 291 -7.37 15.14 8.31
N ILE A 292 -6.34 15.15 9.16
CA ILE A 292 -5.46 13.99 9.41
C ILE A 292 -5.66 13.59 10.87
N ARG A 293 -6.16 12.38 11.12
CA ARG A 293 -6.32 11.83 12.48
C ARG A 293 -5.13 10.95 12.79
N TYR A 294 -4.68 10.93 14.03
CA TYR A 294 -3.57 10.08 14.43
C TYR A 294 -3.80 9.42 15.78
N PHE A 295 -3.28 8.21 15.87
CA PHE A 295 -3.50 7.25 16.94
C PHE A 295 -2.16 6.64 17.32
N GLU A 296 -1.99 6.31 18.59
CA GLU A 296 -0.84 5.55 19.06
C GLU A 296 -1.28 4.10 19.27
N ILE A 297 -0.50 3.17 18.74
CA ILE A 297 -0.72 1.74 18.91
C ILE A 297 0.14 1.26 20.08
N THR A 298 -0.49 0.60 21.05
CA THR A 298 0.17 0.06 22.23
C THR A 298 -0.34 -1.34 22.54
N GLU A 299 0.38 -2.08 23.37
CA GLU A 299 -0.08 -3.38 23.89
C GLU A 299 -1.18 -3.26 24.96
N GLU A 300 -1.41 -2.06 25.50
CA GLU A 300 -2.47 -1.81 26.48
C GLU A 300 -3.84 -1.61 25.81
N PRO A 301 -4.91 -2.32 26.23
CA PRO A 301 -6.27 -2.08 25.77
C PRO A 301 -6.69 -0.60 25.93
N PRO A 302 -7.43 -0.01 24.97
CA PRO A 302 -8.04 -0.61 23.77
C PRO A 302 -7.09 -0.76 22.56
N TYR A 303 -5.77 -0.76 22.78
CA TYR A 303 -4.69 -0.92 21.79
C TYR A 303 -4.52 0.25 20.82
N ILE A 304 -5.62 0.73 20.25
CA ILE A 304 -5.68 1.91 19.37
C ILE A 304 -6.08 3.12 20.21
N HIS A 305 -5.15 4.03 20.46
CA HIS A 305 -5.40 5.20 21.30
C HIS A 305 -5.41 6.47 20.47
N PHE A 306 -6.57 7.12 20.38
CA PHE A 306 -6.67 8.42 19.72
C PHE A 306 -5.79 9.47 20.41
N LEU A 307 -4.93 10.14 19.63
CA LEU A 307 -4.11 11.24 20.10
C LEU A 307 -4.80 12.57 19.86
N ASN A 308 -4.91 12.97 18.59
CA ASN A 308 -5.47 14.25 18.18
C ASN A 308 -5.77 14.23 16.66
N THR A 309 -6.35 15.32 16.17
CA THR A 309 -6.68 15.53 14.76
C THR A 309 -6.10 16.85 14.29
N PHE A 310 -5.35 16.82 13.19
CA PHE A 310 -5.04 18.03 12.42
C PHE A 310 -6.23 18.35 11.51
N THR A 311 -6.72 19.59 11.53
CA THR A 311 -7.84 20.04 10.69
C THR A 311 -7.44 21.23 9.83
N SER A 312 -8.01 21.30 8.63
CA SER A 312 -7.81 22.39 7.69
C SER A 312 -9.11 22.67 6.93
N LYS A 313 -9.14 23.75 6.14
CA LYS A 313 -10.35 24.16 5.41
C LYS A 313 -10.51 23.45 4.06
N GLU A 314 -9.40 23.08 3.43
CA GLU A 314 -9.38 22.54 2.07
C GLU A 314 -9.31 21.01 2.07
N PRO A 315 -10.06 20.32 1.21
CA PRO A 315 -10.01 18.87 1.09
C PRO A 315 -8.72 18.41 0.38
N GLN A 316 -8.15 17.29 0.82
CA GLN A 316 -6.97 16.70 0.19
C GLN A 316 -7.35 15.92 -1.08
N ARG A 317 -6.57 16.06 -2.15
CA ARG A 317 -6.62 15.22 -3.36
C ARG A 317 -5.64 14.05 -3.32
N GLY A 318 -4.66 14.13 -2.45
CA GLY A 318 -3.59 13.15 -2.28
C GLY A 318 -2.72 13.55 -1.10
N MET A 319 -1.82 12.67 -0.71
CA MET A 319 -1.02 12.86 0.50
C MET A 319 0.33 12.16 0.35
N GLY A 320 1.42 12.93 0.34
CA GLY A 320 2.77 12.38 0.45
C GLY A 320 3.20 12.28 1.91
N TRP A 321 4.17 11.41 2.17
CA TRP A 321 4.74 11.22 3.50
C TRP A 321 6.26 11.20 3.40
N MET A 322 6.93 11.96 4.26
CA MET A 322 8.39 12.05 4.31
C MET A 322 8.99 10.89 5.11
N PRO A 323 9.95 10.13 4.54
CA PRO A 323 10.73 9.16 5.29
C PRO A 323 11.50 9.81 6.45
N LYS A 324 11.80 9.03 7.49
CA LYS A 324 12.48 9.50 8.71
C LYS A 324 13.76 10.28 8.46
N ARG A 325 14.54 9.88 7.44
CA ARG A 325 15.79 10.53 7.03
C ARG A 325 15.62 12.00 6.59
N GLY A 326 14.44 12.42 6.16
CA GLY A 326 14.16 13.77 5.68
C GLY A 326 13.49 14.70 6.70
N LEU A 327 13.33 14.24 7.95
CA LEU A 327 12.73 15.03 9.03
C LEU A 327 13.76 15.94 9.71
N ASP A 328 13.28 17.08 10.20
CA ASP A 328 14.07 18.02 10.99
C ASP A 328 14.06 17.61 12.48
N VAL A 329 15.00 16.74 12.83
CA VAL A 329 15.15 16.22 14.21
C VAL A 329 15.45 17.32 15.24
N SER A 330 16.04 18.44 14.81
CA SER A 330 16.36 19.57 15.70
C SER A 330 15.10 20.27 16.21
N LYS A 331 14.00 20.21 15.44
CA LYS A 331 12.71 20.82 15.78
C LYS A 331 11.71 19.83 16.37
N CYS A 332 12.15 18.62 16.74
CA CYS A 332 11.28 17.56 17.23
C CYS A 332 10.15 17.21 16.24
N GLU A 333 10.43 17.31 14.93
CA GLU A 333 9.52 16.84 13.88
C GLU A 333 9.54 15.30 13.81
N ILE A 334 8.39 14.67 14.00
CA ILE A 334 8.26 13.20 13.96
C ILE A 334 7.67 12.68 12.65
N ALA A 335 7.00 13.56 11.89
CA ALA A 335 6.44 13.27 10.58
C ALA A 335 6.25 14.55 9.77
N ARG A 336 6.37 14.45 8.44
CA ARG A 336 6.02 15.52 7.50
C ARG A 336 5.11 14.97 6.42
N PHE A 337 3.94 15.56 6.30
CA PHE A 337 2.99 15.28 5.23
C PHE A 337 3.15 16.27 4.09
N TYR A 338 2.90 15.83 2.86
CA TYR A 338 2.86 16.66 1.66
C TYR A 338 1.45 16.61 1.09
N LYS A 339 0.58 17.46 1.64
CA LYS A 339 -0.85 17.47 1.31
C LYS A 339 -1.06 18.04 -0.08
N LEU A 340 -1.64 17.24 -0.97
CA LEU A 340 -2.04 17.71 -2.29
C LEU A 340 -3.44 18.32 -2.22
N HIS A 341 -3.55 19.52 -2.78
CA HIS A 341 -4.81 20.20 -3.06
C HIS A 341 -5.05 20.15 -4.58
N GLU A 342 -5.96 20.97 -5.12
CA GLU A 342 -6.18 21.01 -6.58
C GLU A 342 -5.00 21.60 -7.36
N ARG A 343 -4.38 22.66 -6.84
CA ARG A 343 -3.31 23.40 -7.52
C ARG A 343 -2.03 23.63 -6.72
N ARG A 344 -1.91 22.97 -5.56
CA ARG A 344 -0.79 23.17 -4.64
C ARG A 344 -0.44 21.91 -3.88
N CYS A 345 0.82 21.77 -3.52
CA CYS A 345 1.31 20.82 -2.53
C CYS A 345 1.74 21.61 -1.28
N GLU A 346 1.13 21.30 -0.15
CA GLU A 346 1.33 21.98 1.13
C GLU A 346 1.97 21.02 2.14
N PRO A 347 3.25 21.25 2.52
CA PRO A 347 3.85 20.53 3.61
C PRO A 347 3.17 20.80 4.97
N ILE A 348 2.91 19.76 5.75
CA ILE A 348 2.38 19.83 7.12
C ILE A 348 3.35 19.09 8.03
N ILE A 349 3.89 19.82 9.00
CA ILE A 349 4.90 19.35 9.96
C ILE A 349 4.17 18.85 11.20
N MET A 350 4.43 17.60 11.61
CA MET A 350 3.94 17.02 12.86
C MET A 350 5.04 17.08 13.92
N THR A 351 4.81 17.87 14.97
CA THR A 351 5.84 18.16 15.99
C THR A 351 5.44 17.62 17.35
N VAL A 352 6.40 17.02 18.06
CA VAL A 352 6.29 16.77 19.50
C VAL A 352 6.83 18.01 20.24
N PRO A 353 6.01 18.75 21.00
CA PRO A 353 6.48 19.96 21.67
C PRO A 353 7.43 19.62 22.83
N ARG A 354 8.74 19.71 22.57
CA ARG A 354 9.80 19.65 23.59
C ARG A 354 10.49 21.01 23.68
N LYS A 355 10.94 21.36 24.89
CA LYS A 355 11.73 22.58 25.15
C LYS A 355 13.19 22.18 25.41
N SER A 356 13.84 21.66 24.39
CA SER A 356 15.22 21.18 24.48
C SER A 356 15.91 21.30 23.12
N ASP A 357 17.12 21.83 23.12
CA ASP A 357 18.00 21.89 21.95
C ASP A 357 18.85 20.61 21.80
N LEU A 358 18.81 19.73 22.80
CA LEU A 358 19.47 18.42 22.74
C LEU A 358 18.69 17.45 21.86
N PHE A 359 19.41 16.56 21.19
CA PHE A 359 18.82 15.44 20.45
C PHE A 359 17.93 14.59 21.37
N GLN A 360 16.72 14.27 20.90
CA GLN A 360 15.72 13.51 21.66
C GLN A 360 15.76 12.02 21.25
N ASP A 361 16.65 11.25 21.86
CA ASP A 361 16.79 9.80 21.60
C ASP A 361 15.49 9.02 21.76
N ASP A 362 14.65 9.46 22.67
CA ASP A 362 13.39 8.80 22.97
C ASP A 362 12.31 9.00 21.90
N LEU A 363 12.51 9.96 20.99
CA LEU A 363 11.65 10.22 19.83
C LEU A 363 12.24 9.65 18.53
N TYR A 364 13.57 9.45 18.50
CA TYR A 364 14.33 9.06 17.33
C TYR A 364 15.22 7.85 17.65
N PRO A 365 14.64 6.65 17.84
CA PRO A 365 15.42 5.43 17.85
C PRO A 365 16.09 5.22 16.49
N ASP A 366 17.04 4.28 16.41
CA ASP A 366 17.68 3.94 15.14
C ASP A 366 16.62 3.43 14.16
N THR A 367 16.60 4.03 12.97
CA THR A 367 15.54 3.85 11.96
C THR A 367 16.07 3.15 10.72
N ALA A 368 15.19 2.69 9.83
CA ALA A 368 15.61 2.04 8.59
C ALA A 368 16.44 2.99 7.72
N GLY A 369 17.67 2.58 7.42
CA GLY A 369 18.62 3.31 6.59
C GLY A 369 18.43 3.09 5.09
N PRO A 370 19.24 3.76 4.26
CA PRO A 370 19.22 3.59 2.81
C PRO A 370 19.99 2.37 2.32
N ASP A 371 20.81 1.74 3.16
CA ASP A 371 21.56 0.55 2.74
C ASP A 371 20.65 -0.70 2.82
N PRO A 372 20.56 -1.50 1.74
CA PRO A 372 19.81 -2.75 1.77
C PRO A 372 20.51 -3.76 2.70
N ALA A 373 19.73 -4.62 3.35
CA ALA A 373 20.25 -5.67 4.22
C ALA A 373 20.74 -6.88 3.43
N MET A 374 20.24 -7.08 2.22
CA MET A 374 20.59 -8.21 1.34
C MET A 374 20.41 -7.86 -0.13
N GLU A 375 21.03 -8.65 -0.99
CA GLU A 375 20.82 -8.61 -2.44
C GLU A 375 19.57 -9.42 -2.85
N ALA A 376 19.05 -9.18 -4.06
CA ALA A 376 17.84 -9.84 -4.53
C ALA A 376 17.97 -11.37 -4.57
N GLU A 377 19.13 -11.87 -4.99
CA GLU A 377 19.44 -13.29 -5.10
C GLU A 377 19.46 -13.99 -3.74
N GLU A 378 19.94 -13.30 -2.70
CA GLU A 378 19.97 -13.81 -1.32
C GLU A 378 18.55 -13.93 -0.75
N TRP A 379 17.70 -12.93 -1.00
CA TRP A 379 16.30 -12.96 -0.61
C TRP A 379 15.55 -14.11 -1.30
N VAL A 380 15.76 -14.29 -2.62
CA VAL A 380 15.21 -15.39 -3.41
C VAL A 380 15.71 -16.75 -2.89
N ALA A 381 16.97 -16.84 -2.46
CA ALA A 381 17.53 -18.04 -1.84
C ALA A 381 16.94 -18.36 -0.44
N GLY A 382 16.05 -17.52 0.08
CA GLY A 382 15.35 -17.74 1.33
C GLY A 382 15.88 -16.95 2.52
N GLN A 383 16.88 -16.08 2.33
CA GLN A 383 17.39 -15.25 3.43
C GLN A 383 16.36 -14.21 3.86
N THR A 384 16.38 -13.86 5.15
CA THR A 384 15.47 -12.86 5.73
C THR A 384 16.24 -12.08 6.79
N ALA A 385 16.17 -10.76 6.70
CA ALA A 385 16.87 -9.83 7.57
C ALA A 385 16.05 -8.55 7.67
N GLY A 386 16.03 -7.96 8.87
CA GLY A 386 15.46 -6.65 9.08
C GLY A 386 16.27 -5.54 8.38
N PRO A 387 15.72 -4.32 8.28
CA PRO A 387 16.42 -3.20 7.66
C PRO A 387 17.70 -2.85 8.42
N VAL A 388 18.73 -2.42 7.70
CA VAL A 388 19.95 -1.88 8.31
C VAL A 388 19.61 -0.57 9.00
N LEU A 389 19.79 -0.52 10.31
CA LEU A 389 19.38 0.64 11.10
C LEU A 389 20.47 1.73 11.10
N VAL A 390 20.04 2.99 11.06
CA VAL A 390 20.90 4.17 11.12
C VAL A 390 20.39 5.15 12.18
N SER A 391 21.32 5.82 12.86
CA SER A 391 20.99 6.82 13.85
C SER A 391 20.76 8.19 13.19
N LEU A 392 19.65 8.85 13.54
CA LEU A 392 19.33 10.20 13.06
C LEU A 392 20.07 11.32 13.82
N ARG A 393 20.96 10.98 14.76
CA ARG A 393 21.82 11.95 15.45
C ARG A 393 22.78 12.65 14.49
N GLN A 394 23.27 11.89 13.51
CA GLN A 394 24.16 12.41 12.48
C GLN A 394 23.31 13.14 11.45
N ALA A 395 23.86 14.20 10.86
CA ALA A 395 23.21 14.90 9.75
C ALA A 395 22.85 13.91 8.63
N TYR A 396 21.87 14.28 7.81
CA TYR A 396 21.40 13.46 6.69
C TYR A 396 22.57 12.79 5.95
N VAL A 397 22.59 11.46 5.94
CA VAL A 397 23.54 10.66 5.18
C VAL A 397 22.86 10.31 3.85
N PRO A 398 23.30 10.90 2.73
CA PRO A 398 22.78 10.53 1.41
C PRO A 398 23.00 9.04 1.16
N SER A 399 22.05 8.40 0.48
CA SER A 399 22.31 7.08 -0.09
C SER A 399 23.57 7.14 -0.97
N LYS A 400 24.39 6.08 -0.95
CA LYS A 400 25.55 6.00 -1.85
C LYS A 400 25.01 6.07 -3.28
N GLN A 401 25.23 7.20 -3.95
CA GLN A 401 24.73 7.42 -5.30
C GLN A 401 25.33 6.37 -6.22
N ARG A 402 24.48 5.44 -6.64
CA ARG A 402 24.81 4.36 -7.56
C ARG A 402 23.83 4.47 -8.70
N ASP A 403 24.34 4.70 -9.90
CA ASP A 403 23.51 4.59 -11.09
C ASP A 403 22.91 3.20 -11.13
N LEU A 404 21.59 3.13 -11.34
CA LEU A 404 20.90 1.87 -11.53
C LEU A 404 21.38 1.22 -12.83
N LYS A 405 22.34 0.31 -12.71
CA LYS A 405 22.86 -0.48 -13.84
C LYS A 405 21.96 -1.70 -14.04
N VAL A 406 21.36 -1.79 -15.21
CA VAL A 406 20.51 -2.92 -15.59
C VAL A 406 21.32 -3.89 -16.42
N SER A 407 21.56 -5.09 -15.88
CA SER A 407 22.21 -6.18 -16.61
C SER A 407 21.17 -7.22 -16.99
N ARG A 408 20.57 -7.09 -18.18
CA ARG A 408 19.72 -8.14 -18.72
C ARG A 408 20.57 -9.36 -19.03
N ARG A 409 20.28 -10.50 -18.41
CA ARG A 409 20.87 -11.77 -18.85
C ARG A 409 20.35 -12.05 -20.26
N SER A 410 21.23 -11.97 -21.26
CA SER A 410 20.86 -12.34 -22.63
C SER A 410 20.69 -13.87 -22.67
N LEU A 411 19.45 -14.33 -22.86
CA LEU A 411 19.11 -15.75 -23.10
C LEU A 411 19.58 -16.25 -24.50
N LEU A 412 20.77 -15.82 -24.93
CA LEU A 412 21.38 -16.25 -26.19
C LEU A 412 22.72 -16.97 -26.01
N HIS A 413 23.09 -17.38 -24.79
CA HIS A 413 24.24 -18.26 -24.54
C HIS A 413 23.93 -19.34 -23.48
N ASP A 414 22.86 -20.11 -23.70
CA ASP A 414 22.80 -21.52 -23.28
C ASP A 414 22.79 -22.41 -24.53
N ALA A 415 23.78 -22.18 -25.40
CA ALA A 415 24.20 -23.23 -26.31
C ALA A 415 24.95 -24.27 -25.49
N ARG A 416 24.20 -25.28 -25.04
CA ARG A 416 24.66 -26.61 -24.62
C ARG A 416 26.07 -26.90 -25.18
N PRO A 417 27.10 -27.16 -24.36
CA PRO A 417 28.37 -27.60 -24.92
C PRO A 417 28.09 -28.91 -25.65
N ALA A 418 28.25 -28.86 -26.98
CA ALA A 418 28.20 -30.02 -27.84
C ALA A 418 29.22 -31.02 -27.32
N ALA A 419 28.80 -32.28 -27.21
CA ALA A 419 29.63 -33.39 -26.81
C ALA A 419 30.92 -33.42 -27.65
N ALA A 420 32.07 -33.18 -27.00
CA ALA A 420 33.36 -33.44 -27.60
C ALA A 420 33.62 -34.96 -27.53
N ALA A 421 33.73 -35.58 -28.71
CA ALA A 421 34.22 -36.94 -28.88
C ALA A 421 35.70 -37.04 -28.45
N PRO A 422 36.18 -38.24 -28.03
CA PRO A 422 37.43 -38.38 -27.31
C PRO A 422 38.65 -38.34 -28.25
N SER A 423 39.74 -37.72 -27.79
CA SER A 423 41.05 -37.82 -28.44
C SER A 423 41.99 -38.74 -27.63
N PRO A 424 42.96 -39.39 -28.29
CA PRO A 424 43.54 -40.64 -27.83
C PRO A 424 44.63 -40.47 -26.77
N ALA A 425 44.79 -41.51 -25.96
CA ALA A 425 45.75 -41.65 -24.88
C ALA A 425 47.22 -41.70 -25.34
N ALA A 426 48.11 -41.18 -24.50
CA ALA A 426 49.53 -41.54 -24.39
C ALA A 426 50.03 -41.18 -22.97
N PRO A 427 51.14 -41.77 -22.47
CA PRO A 427 51.08 -42.83 -21.47
C PRO A 427 51.51 -42.41 -20.06
N ALA A 428 51.20 -43.28 -19.11
CA ALA A 428 51.47 -43.16 -17.68
C ALA A 428 52.96 -43.01 -17.32
N ALA A 429 53.24 -42.14 -16.34
CA ALA A 429 54.45 -42.16 -15.53
C ALA A 429 54.06 -42.18 -14.03
N THR A 430 54.84 -42.98 -13.30
CA THR A 430 54.64 -43.61 -11.99
C THR A 430 54.79 -42.66 -10.77
N PRO A 431 54.39 -43.10 -9.55
CA PRO A 431 54.04 -42.24 -8.41
C PRO A 431 55.24 -41.87 -7.51
N PRO A 432 55.11 -40.86 -6.62
CA PRO A 432 56.14 -40.53 -5.65
C PRO A 432 56.07 -41.44 -4.42
N ALA A 433 57.26 -41.83 -3.94
CA ALA A 433 57.49 -42.55 -2.71
C ALA A 433 57.34 -41.64 -1.47
N ALA A 434 56.71 -42.15 -0.42
CA ALA A 434 56.75 -41.58 0.93
C ALA A 434 57.34 -42.60 1.92
N PRO A 435 58.11 -42.15 2.93
CA PRO A 435 58.98 -43.01 3.72
C PRO A 435 58.27 -43.72 4.88
N ALA A 436 58.92 -44.79 5.33
CA ALA A 436 58.49 -45.70 6.38
C ALA A 436 58.83 -45.22 7.81
N ALA A 437 58.10 -45.84 8.75
CA ALA A 437 58.39 -46.09 10.17
C ALA A 437 57.87 -45.08 11.22
N ALA A 438 56.82 -45.50 11.94
CA ALA A 438 56.85 -45.65 13.40
C ALA A 438 55.74 -46.61 13.85
N SER A 439 56.09 -47.60 14.67
CA SER A 439 55.20 -48.64 15.17
C SER A 439 54.54 -48.24 16.49
N ALA A 440 53.27 -48.60 16.69
CA ALA A 440 52.74 -48.95 18.00
C ALA A 440 51.58 -49.94 17.82
N ARG A 441 51.68 -51.09 18.52
CA ARG A 441 50.70 -52.17 18.60
C ARG A 441 49.63 -51.87 19.65
N LEU A 442 48.44 -52.46 19.48
CA LEU A 442 47.58 -53.19 20.46
C LEU A 442 46.12 -53.14 19.95
N SER A 443 45.57 -54.22 19.37
CA SER A 443 44.85 -55.35 20.00
C SER A 443 43.32 -55.22 19.84
N ALA A 444 42.71 -56.16 19.12
CA ALA A 444 41.26 -56.44 19.05
C ALA A 444 40.81 -57.34 20.25
N PRO A 445 39.58 -57.89 20.38
CA PRO A 445 38.31 -57.81 19.60
C PRO A 445 37.09 -57.70 20.58
N PRO A 446 35.88 -58.32 20.42
CA PRO A 446 35.08 -58.79 19.26
C PRO A 446 33.59 -58.31 19.26
N ALA A 447 32.86 -58.74 18.23
CA ALA A 447 31.41 -58.64 18.04
C ALA A 447 30.59 -59.72 18.80
N LEU A 448 29.28 -59.50 19.01
CA LEU A 448 28.14 -60.45 18.90
C LEU A 448 26.85 -59.80 19.45
N GLY A 449 25.80 -59.62 18.64
CA GLY A 449 24.54 -60.41 18.71
C GLY A 449 23.48 -59.67 19.57
N THR A 450 22.16 -59.63 19.34
CA THR A 450 21.23 -60.48 18.60
C THR A 450 19.83 -59.80 18.53
N SER A 451 19.10 -60.07 17.45
CA SER A 451 17.64 -60.33 17.32
C SER A 451 16.56 -59.39 17.92
N ALA A 452 15.66 -58.94 17.02
CA ALA A 452 14.27 -58.52 17.27
C ALA A 452 13.37 -59.73 17.72
N PRO A 453 12.11 -59.56 18.18
CA PRO A 453 10.98 -59.20 17.28
C PRO A 453 9.84 -58.36 17.92
N ALA A 454 8.84 -58.04 17.10
CA ALA A 454 7.61 -57.27 17.41
C ALA A 454 6.41 -58.19 17.82
N PRO A 455 5.15 -57.70 17.93
CA PRO A 455 4.31 -57.72 19.14
C PRO A 455 3.19 -58.79 19.10
N PRO A 456 2.36 -58.93 20.16
CA PRO A 456 1.16 -59.77 20.13
C PRO A 456 -0.16 -58.99 19.99
N VAL A 457 -1.13 -59.67 19.39
CA VAL A 457 -2.57 -59.35 19.26
C VAL A 457 -3.36 -60.57 19.75
N SER A 458 -4.45 -60.39 20.51
CA SER A 458 -5.79 -61.03 20.35
C SER A 458 -6.61 -60.99 21.65
N GLU A 459 -7.85 -60.49 21.57
CA GLU A 459 -9.15 -61.19 21.81
C GLU A 459 -9.54 -61.35 23.30
N GLY A 460 -10.77 -61.15 23.77
CA GLY A 460 -12.07 -60.84 23.16
C GLY A 460 -13.17 -60.87 24.26
N ALA A 461 -14.41 -60.56 23.87
CA ALA A 461 -15.73 -60.86 24.48
C ALA A 461 -16.63 -59.63 24.72
N GLY A 462 -17.71 -59.54 23.92
CA GLY A 462 -18.95 -58.81 24.26
C GLY A 462 -19.85 -59.66 25.19
N PRO A 463 -21.20 -59.48 25.25
CA PRO A 463 -22.06 -58.63 24.40
C PRO A 463 -23.21 -57.92 25.18
N LEU A 464 -24.25 -57.50 24.44
CA LEU A 464 -25.60 -57.00 24.81
C LEU A 464 -25.72 -55.46 24.82
N GLY A 465 -26.59 -54.81 24.05
CA GLY A 465 -27.62 -55.28 23.12
C GLY A 465 -28.72 -54.23 22.97
N ARG A 466 -29.19 -54.06 21.72
CA ARG A 466 -30.46 -53.44 21.27
C ARG A 466 -30.57 -51.90 21.39
N GLY A 467 -31.01 -51.16 20.37
CA GLY A 467 -31.44 -51.54 19.03
C GLY A 467 -32.56 -50.62 18.50
N ARG A 468 -32.50 -50.36 17.19
CA ARG A 468 -33.58 -49.96 16.26
C ARG A 468 -34.10 -48.51 16.41
N GLY A 469 -34.46 -47.81 15.35
CA GLY A 469 -34.56 -48.08 13.90
C GLY A 469 -34.87 -46.74 13.21
N LEU A 470 -34.29 -46.43 12.05
CA LEU A 470 -34.65 -46.84 10.69
C LEU A 470 -35.79 -46.05 10.03
N CYS A 471 -35.50 -45.69 8.76
CA CYS A 471 -36.37 -45.33 7.63
C CYS A 471 -36.91 -43.89 7.59
N GLY A 472 -36.96 -43.18 6.46
CA GLY A 472 -36.70 -43.52 5.06
C GLY A 472 -37.58 -42.66 4.13
N GLY A 473 -37.18 -42.50 2.86
CA GLY A 473 -38.00 -42.00 1.73
C GLY A 473 -37.90 -40.48 1.48
N ALA A 474 -37.32 -39.97 0.39
CA ALA A 474 -37.65 -40.06 -1.05
C ALA A 474 -38.79 -39.11 -1.49
N GLY A 475 -38.51 -38.25 -2.49
CA GLY A 475 -39.49 -37.87 -3.52
C GLY A 475 -39.70 -36.38 -3.88
N LEU A 476 -39.29 -36.05 -5.12
CA LEU A 476 -40.00 -35.25 -6.15
C LEU A 476 -40.04 -33.69 -6.13
N TRP A 477 -39.39 -33.14 -7.17
CA TRP A 477 -39.83 -32.18 -8.21
C TRP A 477 -40.75 -30.99 -7.86
N GLY A 478 -40.30 -29.79 -8.27
CA GLY A 478 -41.17 -28.62 -8.49
C GLY A 478 -40.45 -27.46 -9.19
N LYS A 479 -40.78 -27.23 -10.47
CA LYS A 479 -40.48 -25.98 -11.20
C LYS A 479 -41.35 -24.85 -10.63
N GLY A 480 -40.81 -23.63 -10.54
CA GLY A 480 -41.59 -22.45 -10.17
C GLY A 480 -40.95 -21.16 -10.66
N ALA A 481 -41.52 -20.59 -11.72
CA ALA A 481 -41.22 -19.25 -12.23
C ALA A 481 -41.65 -18.17 -11.22
N TRP A 482 -40.92 -17.04 -11.17
CA TRP A 482 -41.33 -15.86 -10.42
C TRP A 482 -41.66 -14.72 -11.38
N SER A 483 -42.92 -14.29 -11.31
CA SER A 483 -43.51 -13.15 -12.01
C SER A 483 -43.27 -11.86 -11.23
N LEU A 484 -43.05 -10.77 -11.97
CA LEU A 484 -43.17 -9.40 -11.48
C LEU A 484 -44.61 -9.11 -11.02
N GLY A 485 -44.73 -8.41 -9.90
CA GLY A 485 -45.96 -7.80 -9.42
C GLY A 485 -45.67 -6.44 -8.81
N LYS A 486 -46.07 -5.37 -9.52
CA LYS A 486 -46.37 -4.06 -8.92
C LYS A 486 -47.50 -4.23 -7.91
N TRP A 487 -47.64 -3.31 -6.95
CA TRP A 487 -48.92 -2.65 -6.64
C TRP A 487 -48.69 -1.45 -5.71
N ALA A 488 -49.64 -0.51 -5.78
CA ALA A 488 -49.58 0.85 -5.30
C ALA A 488 -50.56 1.10 -4.14
N GLY A 489 -50.21 2.05 -3.26
CA GLY A 489 -51.12 2.86 -2.40
C GLY A 489 -51.90 2.13 -1.30
N PRO A 490 -52.56 2.84 -0.35
CA PRO A 490 -52.92 4.26 -0.39
C PRO A 490 -52.63 5.09 0.90
N LEU A 491 -52.78 6.42 0.75
CA LEU A 491 -52.77 7.45 1.78
C LEU A 491 -54.11 7.54 2.53
N GLY A 492 -54.05 7.78 3.85
CA GLY A 492 -55.18 8.11 4.73
C GLY A 492 -54.96 9.46 5.45
N LYS A 493 -56.03 10.25 5.51
CA LYS A 493 -56.15 11.63 6.03
C LYS A 493 -56.16 11.75 7.57
N GLY A 494 -55.83 12.96 8.06
CA GLY A 494 -56.22 13.51 9.38
C GLY A 494 -55.35 14.73 9.74
N MET A 495 -55.73 16.01 9.57
CA MET A 495 -56.81 16.83 10.15
C MET A 495 -56.41 17.53 11.47
N GLY A 496 -56.26 18.87 11.41
CA GLY A 496 -56.73 19.78 12.48
C GLY A 496 -55.71 20.55 13.33
N ARG A 497 -55.83 21.90 13.27
CA ARG A 497 -55.65 22.92 14.35
C ARG A 497 -54.22 23.13 14.92
N GLU A 498 -53.77 24.31 15.36
CA GLU A 498 -54.34 25.63 15.64
C GLU A 498 -53.17 26.64 15.73
N ARG A 499 -53.39 27.92 15.37
CA ARG A 499 -52.41 29.01 15.53
C ARG A 499 -52.60 29.70 16.89
N GLY A 500 -51.52 29.93 17.61
CA GLY A 500 -51.41 30.91 18.71
C GLY A 500 -50.45 32.03 18.30
N GLY A 501 -50.85 33.28 18.51
CA GLY A 501 -50.15 34.50 18.06
C GLY A 501 -49.23 35.18 19.09
N GLY A 502 -48.78 36.37 18.71
CA GLY A 502 -47.99 37.34 19.50
C GLY A 502 -46.86 37.90 18.61
N GLY A 503 -47.01 39.07 17.97
CA GLY A 503 -46.70 40.40 18.50
C GLY A 503 -45.24 40.75 18.10
N GLY A 504 -44.83 41.88 17.54
CA GLY A 504 -45.37 43.23 17.32
C GLY A 504 -44.16 44.18 17.29
N SER A 505 -44.23 45.26 16.49
CA SER A 505 -43.23 46.35 16.26
C SER A 505 -42.10 46.06 15.25
N GLY A 506 -41.73 46.95 14.32
CA GLY A 506 -42.22 48.27 13.92
C GLY A 506 -41.14 49.04 13.13
N LYS A 507 -41.59 49.86 12.14
CA LYS A 507 -40.87 50.91 11.34
C LYS A 507 -40.02 50.36 10.17
N GLY A 508 -40.29 50.65 8.89
CA GLY A 508 -40.42 51.94 8.18
C GLY A 508 -39.14 52.09 7.31
N VAL A 509 -39.07 52.46 6.03
CA VAL A 509 -39.82 53.33 5.11
C VAL A 509 -39.48 52.89 3.67
N GLY A 510 -40.39 53.06 2.71
CA GLY A 510 -40.25 52.58 1.33
C GLY A 510 -39.62 53.56 0.32
N HIS A 511 -39.42 53.04 -0.91
CA HIS A 511 -39.59 53.81 -2.15
C HIS A 511 -40.01 52.89 -3.30
N LEU A 512 -40.89 53.44 -4.15
CA LEU A 512 -41.60 52.85 -5.27
C LEU A 512 -40.70 52.49 -6.46
N GLY A 513 -41.16 51.52 -7.25
CA GLY A 513 -40.78 51.33 -8.66
C GLY A 513 -41.40 50.08 -9.27
N VAL A 514 -42.62 50.20 -9.82
CA VAL A 514 -43.35 49.15 -10.55
C VAL A 514 -43.23 49.39 -12.04
N VAL A 515 -42.68 48.45 -12.81
CA VAL A 515 -43.02 47.97 -14.19
C VAL A 515 -42.22 46.65 -14.34
N GLY A 516 -42.66 45.49 -14.81
CA GLY A 516 -43.80 45.04 -15.60
C GLY A 516 -43.29 44.05 -16.67
N VAL A 517 -43.55 42.75 -16.44
CA VAL A 517 -43.87 41.68 -17.42
C VAL A 517 -42.74 40.97 -18.24
N ALA A 518 -42.95 39.64 -18.31
CA ALA A 518 -42.61 38.64 -19.36
C ALA A 518 -41.41 37.68 -19.19
N LEU A 519 -41.78 36.41 -18.98
CA LEU A 519 -41.06 35.15 -19.26
C LEU A 519 -40.37 35.13 -20.63
N TRP A 520 -39.25 34.40 -20.72
CA TRP A 520 -39.08 33.30 -21.70
C TRP A 520 -38.17 32.22 -21.09
N VAL A 521 -38.72 31.00 -20.98
CA VAL A 521 -38.00 29.76 -20.70
C VAL A 521 -37.77 29.09 -22.06
N VAL A 522 -36.52 28.80 -22.41
CA VAL A 522 -36.21 27.92 -23.56
C VAL A 522 -35.66 26.61 -23.00
N GLY A 523 -36.49 25.58 -23.05
CA GLY A 523 -36.07 24.20 -22.94
C GLY A 523 -35.58 23.68 -24.29
N VAL A 524 -34.53 22.88 -24.29
CA VAL A 524 -34.04 22.14 -25.45
C VAL A 524 -33.94 20.67 -25.07
N VAL A 525 -34.76 19.82 -25.70
CA VAL A 525 -34.59 18.37 -25.72
C VAL A 525 -34.91 17.82 -27.11
N TRP A 526 -33.87 17.22 -27.70
CA TRP A 526 -33.77 16.09 -28.65
C TRP A 526 -34.39 16.16 -30.06
N VAL A 527 -33.64 15.63 -31.05
CA VAL A 527 -33.89 14.32 -31.68
C VAL A 527 -32.69 13.89 -32.56
N SER A 528 -32.37 12.60 -32.48
CA SER A 528 -31.47 11.82 -33.33
C SER A 528 -32.01 11.58 -34.74
N GLY A 529 -31.15 11.58 -35.77
CA GLY A 529 -31.50 11.11 -37.12
C GLY A 529 -30.28 10.63 -37.90
N ARG A 530 -30.30 9.36 -38.30
CA ARG A 530 -29.32 8.68 -39.19
C ARG A 530 -29.39 9.21 -40.62
N GLY A 531 -28.28 9.11 -41.36
CA GLY A 531 -28.27 9.18 -42.82
C GLY A 531 -26.87 8.92 -43.39
N LEU A 532 -26.73 7.85 -44.17
CA LEU A 532 -25.51 7.34 -44.82
C LEU A 532 -25.31 7.91 -46.23
N ALA A 533 -24.04 7.89 -46.67
CA ALA A 533 -23.53 7.69 -48.04
C ALA A 533 -23.66 8.81 -49.11
N GLY A 534 -22.54 9.05 -49.82
CA GLY A 534 -22.46 9.84 -51.05
C GLY A 534 -21.02 10.17 -51.44
N ASP A 535 -20.56 9.63 -52.57
CA ASP A 535 -19.18 9.50 -53.05
C ASP A 535 -18.43 10.77 -53.51
N ALA A 536 -17.10 10.60 -53.48
CA ALA A 536 -16.04 11.01 -54.43
C ALA A 536 -16.33 12.02 -55.56
N GLY A 537 -15.35 12.92 -55.77
CA GLY A 537 -15.18 13.65 -57.03
C GLY A 537 -13.93 14.55 -57.02
N CYS A 538 -12.95 14.19 -57.87
CA CYS A 538 -11.73 14.93 -58.17
C CYS A 538 -11.94 16.41 -58.54
N ALA A 539 -11.05 17.27 -58.07
CA ALA A 539 -10.14 18.14 -58.85
C ALA A 539 -9.48 19.16 -57.92
#